data_AF-T0R5P6-F1
#
_entry.id   AF-T0R5P6-F1
#
_cell.length_a   1.000
_cell.length_b   1.000
_cell.length_c   1.000
_cell.angle_alpha   90.00
_cell.angle_beta   90.00
_cell.angle_gamma   90.00
#
_symmetry.space_group_name_H-M   'P 1'
#
loop_
_entity.id
_entity.type
_entity.pdbx_description
1 polymer ?
#
loop_
_entity_poly.entity_id
_entity_poly.type
_entity_poly.pdbx_seq_one_letter_code
_entity_poly.pdbx_strand_id
1 'polypeptide(L)' 'NVIFPSGTLDPWSALAPDNSTHLANPKSKVVYIEGTSHCADMSAPRPTDSGHIVWAHQQIEAAVASYVGK' A
#
# COMPACT_ATOMS: atom_id res chain seq x y z
N ASN A 1 -5.43 13.75 1.16
CA ASN A 1 -5.54 12.36 0.69
C ASN A 1 -4.38 11.58 1.27
N VAL A 2 -4.58 10.31 1.64
CA VAL A 2 -3.55 9.47 2.28
C VAL A 2 -3.62 8.06 1.70
N ILE A 3 -2.45 7.48 1.40
CA ILE A 3 -2.30 6.06 1.03
C ILE A 3 -1.71 5.34 2.24
N PHE A 4 -2.35 4.27 2.71
CA PHE A 4 -1.91 3.47 3.86
C PHE A 4 -1.38 2.12 3.38
N PRO A 5 -0.08 2.00 3.06
CA PRO A 5 0.54 0.73 2.76
C PRO A 5 0.90 -0.03 4.05
N SER A 6 0.62 -1.32 4.08
CA SER A 6 1.05 -2.22 5.17
C SER A 6 1.20 -3.64 4.62
N GLY A 7 2.06 -4.45 5.24
CA GLY A 7 2.31 -5.83 4.82
C GLY A 7 1.65 -6.85 5.75
N THR A 8 1.17 -7.98 5.22
CA THR A 8 0.50 -9.02 6.06
C THR A 8 1.42 -9.72 7.04
N LEU A 9 2.75 -9.64 6.83
CA LEU A 9 3.77 -10.18 7.74
C LEU A 9 4.42 -9.09 8.61
N ASP A 10 4.01 -7.83 8.45
CA ASP A 10 4.46 -6.75 9.32
C ASP A 10 3.71 -6.80 10.66
N PRO A 11 4.38 -6.97 11.82
CA PRO A 11 3.71 -6.96 13.12
C PRO A 11 2.99 -5.63 13.40
N TRP A 12 3.42 -4.53 12.77
CA TRP A 12 2.77 -3.22 12.92
C TRP A 12 1.48 -3.09 12.12
N SER A 13 1.19 -4.02 11.18
CA SER A 13 -0.04 -3.97 10.37
C SER A 13 -1.31 -4.08 11.22
N ALA A 14 -1.23 -4.72 12.39
CA ALA A 14 -2.33 -4.77 13.36
C ALA A 14 -2.77 -3.41 13.91
N LEU A 15 -1.93 -2.37 13.76
CA LEU A 15 -2.22 -0.99 14.16
C LEU A 15 -2.57 -0.09 12.96
N ALA A 16 -2.58 -0.63 11.74
CA ALA A 16 -2.85 0.09 10.51
C ALA A 16 -4.25 -0.23 9.96
N PRO A 17 -4.82 0.67 9.13
CA PRO A 17 -5.97 0.32 8.31
C PRO A 17 -5.70 -0.91 7.42
N ASP A 18 -6.70 -1.77 7.28
CA ASP A 18 -6.71 -2.94 6.41
C ASP A 18 -7.84 -2.87 5.37
N ASN A 19 -8.03 -3.94 4.61
CA ASN A 19 -9.07 -4.01 3.56
C ASN A 19 -10.52 -3.94 4.10
N SER A 20 -10.72 -4.12 5.41
CA SER A 20 -12.04 -3.98 6.05
C SER A 20 -12.28 -2.57 6.60
N THR A 21 -11.25 -1.73 6.64
CA THR A 21 -11.31 -0.43 7.27
C THR A 21 -12.03 0.60 6.40
N HIS A 22 -13.12 1.17 6.91
CA HIS A 22 -13.80 2.31 6.29
C HIS A 22 -13.06 3.61 6.60
N LEU A 23 -12.35 4.17 5.61
CA LEU A 23 -11.61 5.42 5.76
C LEU A 23 -12.54 6.64 5.75
N ALA A 24 -12.25 7.62 6.63
CA ALA A 24 -13.03 8.85 6.73
C ALA A 24 -12.94 9.74 5.46
N ASN A 25 -11.79 9.73 4.78
CA ASN A 25 -11.62 10.45 3.53
C ASN A 25 -11.79 9.47 2.34
N PRO A 26 -12.79 9.67 1.46
CA PRO A 26 -13.04 8.75 0.33
C PRO A 26 -11.95 8.78 -0.74
N LYS A 27 -11.06 9.78 -0.73
CA LYS A 27 -9.89 9.84 -1.61
C LYS A 27 -8.65 9.13 -1.03
N SER A 28 -8.71 8.75 0.24
CA SER A 28 -7.67 7.92 0.86
C SER A 28 -7.89 6.46 0.52
N LYS A 29 -6.81 5.66 0.51
CA LYS A 29 -6.86 4.23 0.16
C LYS A 29 -5.97 3.43 1.09
N VAL A 30 -6.34 2.16 1.30
CA VAL A 30 -5.48 1.15 1.94
C VAL A 30 -4.87 0.29 0.85
N VAL A 31 -3.61 -0.08 1.02
CA VAL A 31 -2.91 -1.06 0.17
C VAL A 31 -2.30 -2.09 1.10
N TYR A 32 -3.07 -3.15 1.40
CA TYR A 32 -2.64 -4.22 2.29
C TYR A 32 -1.97 -5.33 1.46
N ILE A 33 -0.67 -5.50 1.65
CA ILE A 33 0.21 -6.20 0.72
C ILE A 33 0.55 -7.59 1.25
N GLU A 34 -0.02 -8.61 0.61
CA GLU A 34 0.18 -10.01 0.97
C GLU A 34 1.65 -10.43 0.90
N GLY A 35 2.11 -11.14 1.93
CA GLY A 35 3.44 -11.75 2.00
C GLY A 35 4.59 -10.77 2.23
N THR A 36 4.32 -9.54 2.65
CA THR A 36 5.35 -8.51 2.84
C THR A 36 5.49 -8.07 4.29
N SER A 37 6.69 -7.62 4.64
CA SER A 37 7.02 -7.10 5.97
C SER A 37 7.04 -5.56 5.97
N HIS A 38 7.66 -4.97 6.99
CA HIS A 38 7.61 -3.55 7.28
C HIS A 38 8.09 -2.68 6.11
N CYS A 39 7.19 -1.81 5.63
CA CYS A 39 7.43 -0.83 4.57
C CYS A 39 8.08 -1.42 3.31
N ALA A 40 7.70 -2.65 2.92
CA ALA A 40 8.26 -3.30 1.74
C ALA A 40 8.03 -2.49 0.45
N ASP A 41 6.93 -1.73 0.37
CA ASP A 41 6.59 -0.82 -0.73
C ASP A 41 7.61 0.30 -0.94
N MET A 42 8.36 0.70 0.09
CA MET A 42 9.39 1.73 -0.02
C MET A 42 10.70 1.24 -0.64
N SER A 43 10.83 -0.07 -0.87
CA SER A 43 11.99 -0.64 -1.55
C SER A 43 11.88 -0.45 -3.06
N ALA A 44 13.02 -0.22 -3.73
CA ALA A 44 13.07 -0.14 -5.19
C ALA A 44 12.63 -1.47 -5.84
N PRO A 45 11.92 -1.44 -6.98
CA PRO A 45 11.50 -2.65 -7.68
C PRO A 45 12.66 -3.57 -8.04
N ARG A 46 12.45 -4.88 -7.92
CA ARG A 46 13.41 -5.93 -8.29
C ARG A 46 12.77 -6.95 -9.24
N PRO A 47 13.55 -7.60 -10.11
CA PRO A 47 13.02 -8.66 -10.99
C PRO A 47 12.41 -9.86 -10.26
N THR A 48 12.78 -10.07 -8.98
CA THR A 48 12.33 -11.18 -8.14
C THR A 48 11.13 -10.84 -7.26
N ASP A 49 10.59 -9.63 -7.39
CA ASP A 49 9.47 -9.17 -6.58
C ASP A 49 8.20 -9.96 -6.89
N SER A 50 7.39 -10.21 -5.86
CA SER A 50 6.13 -10.93 -6.02
C SER A 50 5.11 -10.09 -6.79
N GLY A 51 4.09 -10.74 -7.35
CA GLY A 51 2.97 -10.02 -7.98
C GLY A 51 2.25 -9.05 -7.02
N HIS A 52 2.24 -9.35 -5.72
CA HIS A 52 1.59 -8.51 -4.71
C HIS A 52 2.31 -7.19 -4.49
N ILE A 53 3.65 -7.18 -4.42
CA ILE A 53 4.39 -5.93 -4.24
C ILE A 53 4.39 -5.09 -5.53
N VAL A 54 4.43 -5.74 -6.71
CA VAL A 54 4.27 -5.04 -8.01
C VAL A 54 2.90 -4.38 -8.11
N TRP A 55 1.83 -5.10 -7.73
CA TRP A 55 0.49 -4.53 -7.66
C TRP A 55 0.42 -3.35 -6.67
N ALA A 56 1.07 -3.47 -5.50
CA ALA A 56 1.07 -2.42 -4.49
C ALA A 56 1.72 -1.14 -5.01
N HIS A 57 2.89 -1.23 -5.65
CA HIS A 57 3.55 -0.08 -6.30
C HIS A 57 2.62 0.60 -7.30
N GLN A 58 1.92 -0.16 -8.15
CA GLN A 58 0.96 0.38 -9.11
C GLN A 58 -0.21 1.12 -8.43
N GLN A 59 -0.77 0.58 -7.34
CA GLN A 59 -1.85 1.23 -6.60
C GLN A 59 -1.39 2.53 -5.94
N ILE A 60 -0.19 2.52 -5.36
CA ILE A 60 0.42 3.68 -4.70
C ILE A 60 0.71 4.77 -5.73
N GLU A 61 1.34 4.43 -6.86
CA GLU A 61 1.61 5.36 -7.96
C GLU A 61 0.32 6.00 -8.49
N ALA A 62 -0.72 5.19 -8.76
CA ALA A 62 -2.02 5.70 -9.23
C ALA A 62 -2.69 6.62 -8.19
N ALA A 63 -2.59 6.30 -6.90
CA ALA A 63 -3.11 7.14 -5.84
C ALA A 63 -2.35 8.48 -5.80
N VAL A 64 -1.01 8.46 -5.78
CA VAL A 64 -0.17 9.66 -5.76
C VAL A 64 -0.42 10.54 -6.98
N ALA A 65 -0.51 9.97 -8.19
CA ALA A 65 -0.85 10.70 -9.41
C ALA A 65 -2.18 11.47 -9.27
N SER A 66 -3.21 10.80 -8.74
CA SER A 66 -4.51 11.44 -8.48
C SER A 66 -4.45 12.55 -7.43
N TYR A 67 -3.47 12.53 -6.52
CA TYR A 67 -3.31 13.55 -5.49
C TYR A 67 -2.64 14.81 -6.04
N VAL A 68 -1.74 14.65 -7.02
CA VAL A 68 -1.02 15.76 -7.65
C VAL A 68 -1.70 16.30 -8.90
N GLY A 69 -2.91 15.81 -9.24
CA GLY A 69 -3.72 16.30 -10.35
C GLY A 69 -3.12 16.02 -11.72
N LYS A 70 -2.37 14.92 -11.86
CA LYS A 70 -1.91 14.39 -13.15
C LYS A 70 -2.83 13.29 -13.64
#